data_AF-A0A519VYA3-F1
#
_entry.id   AF-A0A519VYA3-F1
#
_cell.length_a   1.000
_cell.length_b   1.000
_cell.length_c   1.000
_cell.angle_alpha   90.00
_cell.angle_beta   90.00
_cell.angle_gamma   90.00
#
_symmetry.space_group_name_H-M   'P 1'
#
loop_
_entity.id
_entity.type
_entity.pdbx_description
1 polymer ?
#
loop_
_entity_poly.entity_id
_entity_poly.type
_entity_poly.pdbx_seq_one_letter_code
_entity_poly.pdbx_strand_id
1 'polypeptide(L)'
;MALSWNEIKDRAVVFSKEWEDTYNEEAEAKPFLEAFFNIFGITRKRVGTFEHRVKKLSETDGYIDLLWKGTILIEMKTKGKNLDKAFTQAKEYIHG
;
A
#
# COMPACT_ATOMS: atom_id res chain seq x y z
N MET A 1 -7.02 -10.53 -20.57
CA MET A 1 -5.85 -11.44 -20.57
C MET A 1 -4.92 -11.03 -19.45
N ALA A 2 -4.22 -11.99 -18.82
CA ALA A 2 -3.19 -11.65 -17.84
C ALA A 2 -2.00 -10.97 -18.55
N LEU A 3 -1.35 -10.01 -17.88
CA LEU A 3 -0.16 -9.34 -18.43
C LEU A 3 0.99 -10.34 -18.58
N SER A 4 1.84 -10.11 -19.57
CA SER A 4 3.08 -10.88 -19.73
C SER A 4 4.14 -10.43 -18.70
N TRP A 5 5.10 -11.31 -18.40
CA TRP A 5 6.24 -10.95 -17.53
C TRP A 5 7.08 -9.80 -18.07
N ASN A 6 7.25 -9.71 -19.39
CA ASN A 6 7.96 -8.59 -20.02
C ASN A 6 7.22 -7.28 -19.79
N GLU A 7 5.90 -7.28 -19.95
CA GLU A 7 5.09 -6.10 -19.72
C GLU A 7 5.09 -5.66 -18.25
N ILE A 8 5.00 -6.61 -17.30
CA ILE A 8 5.15 -6.32 -15.87
C ILE A 8 6.51 -5.69 -15.58
N LYS A 9 7.59 -6.25 -16.16
CA LYS A 9 8.96 -5.73 -16.00
C LYS A 9 9.08 -4.30 -16.53
N ASP A 10 8.58 -4.03 -17.73
CA ASP A 10 8.65 -2.70 -18.34
C ASP A 10 7.89 -1.67 -17.51
N ARG A 11 6.67 -2.02 -17.06
CA ARG A 11 5.88 -1.17 -16.15
C ARG A 11 6.59 -0.92 -14.82
N ALA A 12 7.25 -1.93 -14.25
CA ALA A 12 7.99 -1.79 -13.00
C ALA A 12 9.18 -0.83 -13.13
N VAL A 13 9.89 -0.85 -14.26
CA VAL A 13 11.01 0.07 -14.54
C VAL A 13 10.53 1.50 -14.71
N VAL A 14 9.38 1.72 -15.37
CA VAL A 14 8.79 3.06 -15.48
C VAL A 14 8.37 3.56 -14.10
N PHE A 15 7.66 2.74 -13.34
CA PHE A 15 7.25 3.06 -11.98
C PHE A 15 8.43 3.44 -11.09
N SER A 16 9.52 2.65 -11.09
CA SER A 16 10.66 2.93 -10.20
C SER A 16 11.30 4.29 -10.47
N LYS A 17 11.32 4.73 -11.74
CA LYS A 17 11.88 6.02 -12.14
C LYS A 17 10.94 7.19 -11.83
N GLU A 18 9.64 7.00 -12.07
CA GLU A 18 8.64 8.03 -11.82
C GLU A 18 8.51 8.35 -10.33
N TRP A 19 8.64 7.34 -9.47
CA TRP A 19 8.43 7.48 -8.03
C TRP A 19 9.73 7.55 -7.20
N GLU A 20 10.91 7.66 -7.84
CA GLU A 20 12.23 7.62 -7.18
C GLU A 20 12.39 8.66 -6.08
N ASP A 21 11.92 9.89 -6.33
CA ASP A 21 12.09 11.03 -5.44
C ASP A 21 10.90 11.27 -4.50
N THR A 22 9.92 10.36 -4.47
CA THR A 22 8.70 10.48 -3.64
C THR A 22 9.06 10.51 -2.16
N TYR A 23 8.54 11.48 -1.41
CA TYR A 23 8.84 11.62 0.02
C TYR A 23 7.65 12.01 0.88
N ASN A 24 6.56 12.51 0.30
CA ASN A 24 5.43 13.04 1.06
C ASN A 24 4.27 12.04 1.16
N GLU A 25 4.15 11.40 2.33
CA GLU A 25 3.11 10.40 2.63
C GLU A 25 1.69 10.92 2.39
N GLU A 26 1.37 12.13 2.86
CA GLU A 26 0.00 12.64 2.91
C GLU A 26 -0.56 12.96 1.52
N ALA A 27 0.30 13.39 0.60
CA ALA A 27 -0.08 13.72 -0.78
C ALA A 27 0.08 12.53 -1.75
N GLU A 28 1.07 11.66 -1.52
CA GLU A 28 1.55 10.75 -2.57
C GLU A 28 1.23 9.27 -2.30
N ALA A 29 0.85 8.88 -1.08
CA ALA A 29 0.63 7.47 -0.74
C ALA A 29 -0.45 6.79 -1.60
N LYS A 30 -1.61 7.43 -1.77
CA LYS A 30 -2.70 6.88 -2.60
C LYS A 30 -2.31 6.76 -4.08
N PRO A 31 -1.86 7.84 -4.75
CA PRO A 31 -1.33 7.77 -6.11
C PRO A 31 -0.22 6.72 -6.31
N PHE A 32 0.72 6.63 -5.36
CA PHE A 32 1.82 5.65 -5.41
C PHE A 32 1.27 4.21 -5.42
N LEU A 33 0.33 3.90 -4.54
CA LEU A 33 -0.28 2.58 -4.47
C LEU A 33 -1.10 2.26 -5.73
N GLU A 34 -1.87 3.22 -6.25
CA GLU A 34 -2.59 3.04 -7.51
C GLU A 34 -1.62 2.72 -8.67
N ALA A 35 -0.51 3.47 -8.78
CA ALA A 35 0.52 3.23 -9.78
C ALA A 35 1.23 1.89 -9.59
N PHE A 36 1.53 1.51 -8.34
CA PHE A 36 2.13 0.23 -7.99
C PHE A 36 1.26 -0.96 -8.42
N PHE A 37 -0.04 -0.93 -8.11
CA PHE A 37 -0.94 -2.02 -8.51
C PHE A 37 -1.15 -2.06 -10.03
N ASN A 38 -1.06 -0.92 -10.72
CA ASN A 38 -1.15 -0.86 -12.16
C ASN A 38 0.03 -1.56 -12.88
N ILE A 39 1.18 -1.73 -12.23
CA ILE A 39 2.28 -2.59 -12.73
C ILE A 39 1.75 -4.00 -13.05
N PHE A 40 0.87 -4.51 -12.20
CA PHE A 40 0.25 -5.83 -12.33
C PHE A 40 -1.10 -5.81 -13.07
N GLY A 41 -1.51 -4.67 -13.62
CA GLY A 41 -2.81 -4.49 -14.25
C GLY A 41 -3.99 -4.57 -13.27
N ILE A 42 -3.73 -4.33 -11.99
CA ILE A 42 -4.73 -4.36 -10.93
C ILE A 42 -5.23 -2.93 -10.73
N THR A 43 -6.53 -2.73 -10.93
CA THR A 43 -7.15 -1.42 -10.70
C THR A 43 -7.51 -1.24 -9.24
N ARG A 44 -7.60 0.02 -8.79
CA ARG A 44 -8.00 0.38 -7.43
C ARG A 44 -9.33 -0.22 -6.96
N LYS A 45 -10.23 -0.55 -7.91
CA LYS A 45 -11.55 -1.16 -7.60
C LYS A 45 -11.43 -2.63 -7.20
N ARG A 46 -10.32 -3.27 -7.53
CA ARG A 46 -10.05 -4.69 -7.28
C ARG A 46 -9.21 -4.91 -6.03
N VAL A 47 -8.31 -3.98 -5.73
CA VAL A 47 -7.72 -3.86 -4.39
C VAL A 47 -8.80 -3.38 -3.42
N GLY A 48 -8.70 -3.80 -2.16
CA GLY A 48 -9.74 -3.61 -1.14
C GLY A 48 -9.94 -2.15 -0.70
N THR A 49 -10.26 -1.97 0.57
CA THR A 49 -10.59 -0.65 1.13
C THR A 49 -9.31 0.14 1.38
N PHE A 50 -9.16 1.28 0.68
CA PHE A 50 -8.18 2.32 1.02
C PHE A 50 -8.65 3.09 2.26
N GLU A 51 -7.72 3.53 3.12
CA GLU A 51 -8.00 4.25 4.37
C GLU A 51 -8.95 3.49 5.30
N HIS A 52 -8.60 2.24 5.60
CA HIS A 52 -9.40 1.44 6.51
C HIS A 52 -9.19 1.93 7.95
N ARG A 53 -10.19 2.63 8.51
CA ARG A 53 -10.21 2.99 9.94
C ARG A 53 -10.50 1.74 10.75
N VAL A 54 -9.51 1.28 11.50
CA VAL A 54 -9.66 0.12 12.39
C VAL A 54 -9.83 0.62 13.81
N LYS A 55 -10.95 0.22 14.43
CA LYS A 55 -11.15 0.41 15.87
C LYS A 55 -10.15 -0.45 16.61
N LYS A 56 -9.19 0.17 17.29
CA LYS A 56 -8.29 -0.55 18.19
C LYS A 56 -9.02 -0.95 19.46
N LEU A 57 -8.49 -1.95 20.17
CA LEU A 57 -8.85 -2.26 21.55
C LEU A 57 -8.28 -1.22 22.55
N SER A 58 -7.34 -0.37 22.11
CA SER A 58 -6.79 0.75 22.88
C SER A 58 -7.33 2.11 22.39
N GLU A 59 -7.21 3.15 23.22
CA GLU A 59 -7.87 4.47 23.08
C GLU A 59 -7.49 5.32 21.84
N THR A 60 -6.68 4.80 20.92
CA THR A 60 -6.31 5.51 19.68
C THR A 60 -6.59 4.67 18.44
N ASP A 61 -7.49 5.15 17.59
CA ASP A 61 -7.78 4.55 16.28
C ASP A 61 -6.50 4.34 15.47
N GLY A 62 -6.43 3.21 14.75
CA GLY A 62 -5.39 2.94 13.76
C GLY A 62 -5.95 3.20 12.36
N TYR A 63 -5.15 3.80 11.50
CA TYR A 63 -5.46 3.95 10.08
C TYR A 63 -4.51 3.05 9.31
N ILE A 64 -5.05 2.18 8.46
CA ILE A 64 -4.28 1.40 7.50
C ILE A 64 -4.46 2.07 6.14
N ASP A 65 -3.36 2.27 5.41
CA ASP A 65 -3.42 2.87 4.07
C ASP A 65 -4.15 1.96 3.07
N LEU A 66 -3.83 0.66 3.06
CA LEU A 66 -4.53 -0.32 2.24
C LEU A 66 -4.59 -1.72 2.87
N LEU A 67 -5.79 -2.31 2.82
CA LEU A 67 -6.00 -3.73 3.12
C LEU A 67 -6.71 -4.44 1.96
N TRP A 68 -6.02 -5.40 1.35
CA TRP A 68 -6.61 -6.42 0.50
C TRP A 68 -6.59 -7.75 1.24
N LYS A 69 -7.71 -8.09 1.88
CA LYS A 69 -7.85 -9.26 2.74
C LYS A 69 -7.41 -10.55 2.04
N GLY A 70 -6.50 -11.30 2.68
CA GLY A 70 -5.94 -12.54 2.16
C GLY A 70 -4.91 -12.36 1.03
N THR A 71 -4.50 -11.13 0.73
CA THR A 71 -3.54 -10.83 -0.34
C THR A 71 -2.42 -9.94 0.14
N ILE A 72 -2.71 -8.72 0.60
CA ILE A 72 -1.69 -7.77 1.04
C ILE A 72 -2.26 -6.74 2.04
N LEU A 73 -1.43 -6.36 3.02
CA LEU A 73 -1.64 -5.21 3.90
C LEU A 73 -0.47 -4.26 3.68
N ILE A 74 -0.77 -2.99 3.42
CA ILE A 74 0.25 -1.96 3.21
C ILE A 74 0.02 -0.82 4.19
N GLU A 75 1.11 -0.45 4.87
CA GLU A 75 1.24 0.79 5.61
C GLU A 75 2.34 1.62 4.95
N MET A 76 2.00 2.85 4.56
CA MET A 76 2.91 3.87 4.08
C MET A 76 3.34 4.76 5.24
N LYS A 77 4.59 5.23 5.20
CA LYS A 77 5.12 6.22 6.14
C LYS A 77 6.00 7.20 5.40
N THR A 78 6.00 8.44 5.86
CA THR A 78 6.93 9.48 5.41
C THR A 78 8.36 8.96 5.61
N LYS A 79 9.24 9.25 4.64
CA LYS A 79 10.65 8.87 4.73
C LYS A 79 11.26 9.29 6.06
N GLY A 80 11.89 8.35 6.76
CA GLY A 80 12.51 8.58 8.07
C GLY A 80 11.61 8.38 9.30
N LYS A 81 10.31 8.08 9.14
CA LYS A 81 9.44 7.68 10.26
C LYS A 81 9.60 6.18 10.58
N ASN A 82 9.36 5.82 11.83
CA ASN A 82 9.52 4.44 12.34
C ASN A 82 8.38 3.51 11.86
N LEU A 83 8.76 2.35 11.31
CA LEU A 83 7.86 1.33 10.77
C LEU A 83 7.51 0.20 11.77
N ASP A 84 8.21 0.08 12.90
CA ASP A 84 8.07 -1.03 13.85
C ASP A 84 6.69 -1.03 14.53
N LYS A 85 6.18 0.17 14.86
CA LYS A 85 4.84 0.34 15.41
C LYS A 85 3.76 -0.05 14.40
N ALA A 86 3.93 0.34 13.14
CA ALA A 86 3.03 0.01 12.05
C ALA A 86 3.00 -1.50 11.77
N PHE A 87 4.18 -2.14 11.73
CA PHE A 87 4.30 -3.58 11.53
C PHE A 87 3.65 -4.39 12.65
N THR A 88 3.81 -3.95 13.91
CA THR A 88 3.17 -4.60 15.05
C THR A 88 1.65 -4.50 14.98
N GLN A 89 1.11 -3.32 14.66
CA GLN A 89 -0.33 -3.13 14.44
C GLN A 89 -0.84 -3.96 13.27
N ALA A 90 -0.11 -4.00 12.15
CA ALA A 90 -0.45 -4.80 10.99
C ALA A 90 -0.64 -6.28 11.34
N LYS A 91 0.24 -6.86 12.18
CA LYS A 91 0.16 -8.26 12.62
C LYS A 91 -1.09 -8.56 13.43
N GLU A 92 -1.49 -7.65 14.33
CA GLU A 92 -2.73 -7.81 15.11
C GLU A 92 -3.95 -7.92 14.19
N TYR A 93 -3.93 -7.28 13.01
CA TYR A 93 -5.02 -7.34 12.04
C TYR A 93 -5.08 -8.64 11.21
N ILE A 94 -3.98 -9.40 11.08
CA ILE A 94 -3.92 -10.64 10.28
C ILE A 94 -4.39 -11.87 11.09
N HIS A 95 -4.43 -11.75 12.42
CA HIS A 95 -4.81 -12.83 13.34
C HIS A 95 -6.29 -12.76 13.80
N GLY A 96 -7.08 -11.83 13.25
CA GLY A 96 -8.51 -11.67 13.50
C GLY A 96 -9.42 -12.31 12.45
#